data_AF-A0A538LTF3-F1
#
_entry.id   AF-A0A538LTF3-F1
#
_cell.length_a   1.000
_cell.length_b   1.000
_cell.length_c   1.000
_cell.angle_alpha   90.00
_cell.angle_beta   90.00
_cell.angle_gamma   90.00
#
_symmetry.space_group_name_H-M   'P 1'
#
loop_
_entity.id
_entity.type
_entity.pdbx_description
1 polymer ?
#
loop_
_entity_poly.entity_id
_entity_poly.type
_entity_poly.pdbx_seq_one_letter_code
_entity_poly.pdbx_strand_id
1 'polypeptide(L)'
;MSTAEGDEQDLTRKQRREQARARRRELEQQQAASALRRTRLIQLGIVAAIVVAVIIGIVVATGGGSKKGIAVGKKQQSAVVTEVSSLVGGIPQNGDTLGSPSAPVTLQYFGDLECPVCREFTLGALRPLIESYVRPGRLKIEYRSFQTATR
;
A
#
# COMPACT_ATOMS: atom_id res chain seq x y z
N MET A 1 44.02 21.12 62.60
CA MET A 1 42.69 20.70 62.10
C MET A 1 42.90 19.44 61.27
N SER A 2 42.93 18.25 61.88
CA SER A 2 41.83 17.44 62.44
C SER A 2 41.16 16.57 61.37
N THR A 3 41.54 15.29 61.45
CA THR A 3 40.73 14.06 61.23
C THR A 3 40.17 13.78 59.83
N ALA A 4 40.92 12.97 59.07
CA ALA A 4 40.38 12.04 58.08
C ALA A 4 40.72 10.59 58.51
N GLU A 5 40.25 10.23 59.71
CA GLU A 5 40.20 8.87 60.21
C GLU A 5 38.72 8.55 60.46
N GLY A 6 38.24 7.43 59.88
CA GLY A 6 36.95 6.83 60.25
C GLY A 6 36.04 6.52 59.06
N ASP A 7 36.26 5.38 58.39
CA ASP A 7 35.24 4.34 58.16
C ASP A 7 35.76 3.25 57.21
N GLU A 8 36.82 2.53 57.60
CA GLU A 8 37.10 1.20 57.04
C GLU A 8 36.59 0.14 58.03
N GLN A 9 35.26 0.06 58.15
CA GLN A 9 34.62 -1.02 58.91
C GLN A 9 34.87 -2.34 58.15
N ASP A 10 35.55 -3.29 58.80
CA ASP A 10 35.92 -4.60 58.25
C ASP A 10 34.67 -5.41 57.90
N LEU A 11 34.19 -5.27 56.66
CA LEU A 11 33.02 -5.98 56.14
C LEU A 11 33.23 -7.49 56.29
N THR A 12 32.30 -8.17 56.95
CA THR A 12 32.33 -9.64 57.08
C THR A 12 32.40 -10.30 55.70
N ARG A 13 33.02 -11.50 55.59
CA ARG A 13 33.15 -12.24 54.31
C ARG A 13 31.82 -12.37 53.55
N LYS A 14 30.70 -12.41 54.28
CA LYS A 14 29.33 -12.44 53.73
C LYS A 14 28.94 -11.08 53.10
N GLN A 15 29.15 -9.97 53.80
CA GLN A 15 28.86 -8.63 53.31
C GLN A 15 29.69 -8.26 52.06
N ARG A 16 30.99 -8.64 52.02
CA ARG A 16 31.82 -8.44 50.82
C ARG A 16 31.30 -9.20 49.59
N ARG A 17 30.78 -10.42 49.79
CA ARG A 17 30.16 -11.23 48.73
C ARG A 17 28.84 -10.62 48.25
N GLU A 18 28.02 -10.10 49.15
CA GLU A 18 26.75 -9.45 48.82
C GLU A 18 26.96 -8.12 48.08
N GLN A 19 27.89 -7.28 48.54
CA GLN A 19 28.27 -6.06 47.82
C GLN A 19 28.88 -6.36 46.45
N ALA A 20 29.72 -7.39 46.31
CA ALA A 20 30.26 -7.80 45.02
C ALA A 20 29.17 -8.28 44.05
N ARG A 21 28.12 -8.95 44.55
CA ARG A 21 26.96 -9.38 43.76
C ARG A 21 26.07 -8.19 43.38
N ALA A 22 25.83 -7.27 44.31
CA ALA A 22 25.06 -6.04 44.05
C ALA A 22 25.75 -5.19 42.98
N ARG A 23 27.05 -4.96 43.12
CA ARG A 23 27.86 -4.19 42.15
C ARG A 23 27.88 -4.82 40.75
N ARG A 24 27.91 -6.15 40.65
CA ARG A 24 27.78 -6.86 39.36
C ARG A 24 26.41 -6.66 38.72
N ARG A 25 25.33 -6.80 39.51
CA ARG A 25 23.96 -6.57 39.04
C ARG A 25 23.73 -5.13 38.59
N GLU A 26 24.27 -4.15 39.30
CA GLU A 26 24.20 -2.73 38.92
C GLU A 26 24.93 -2.47 37.60
N LEU A 27 26.14 -3.01 37.42
CA LEU A 27 26.89 -2.88 36.16
C LEU A 27 26.15 -3.56 34.99
N GLU A 28 25.58 -4.75 35.22
CA GLU A 28 24.77 -5.46 34.22
C GLU A 28 23.49 -4.68 33.86
N GLN A 29 22.81 -4.07 34.84
CA GLN A 29 21.63 -3.22 34.60
C GLN A 29 21.99 -1.93 33.88
N GLN A 30 23.12 -1.29 34.22
CA GLN A 30 23.61 -0.09 33.52
C GLN A 30 24.00 -0.41 32.07
N GLN A 31 24.62 -1.57 31.83
CA GLN A 31 24.95 -2.05 30.48
C GLN A 31 23.69 -2.40 29.68
N ALA A 32 22.71 -3.08 30.28
CA ALA A 32 21.44 -3.39 29.63
C ALA A 32 20.64 -2.12 29.29
N ALA A 33 20.55 -1.17 30.22
CA ALA A 33 19.85 0.10 30.01
C ALA A 33 20.53 0.97 28.94
N SER A 34 21.87 1.01 28.91
CA SER A 34 22.62 1.75 27.89
C SER A 34 22.57 1.08 26.52
N ALA A 35 22.56 -0.27 26.46
CA ALA A 35 22.37 -1.02 25.22
C ALA A 35 20.99 -0.74 24.59
N LEU A 36 19.92 -0.77 25.38
CA LEU A 36 18.56 -0.44 24.91
C LEU A 36 18.42 1.03 24.47
N ARG A 37 19.06 1.96 25.18
CA ARG A 37 19.09 3.37 24.78
C ARG A 37 19.84 3.55 23.46
N ARG A 38 20.98 2.88 23.29
CA ARG A 38 21.78 2.92 22.06
C ARG A 38 21.02 2.35 20.87
N THR A 39 20.37 1.19 21.00
CA THR A 39 19.58 0.59 19.92
C THR A 39 18.39 1.47 19.55
N ARG A 40 17.68 2.04 20.54
CA ARG A 40 16.57 2.97 20.29
C ARG A 40 17.03 4.25 19.59
N LEU A 41 18.16 4.83 20.00
CA LEU A 41 18.73 6.01 19.34
C LEU A 41 19.17 5.71 17.91
N ILE A 42 19.79 4.54 17.66
CA ILE A 42 20.16 4.09 16.32
C ILE A 42 18.90 3.88 15.45
N GLN A 43 17.87 3.22 15.97
CA GLN A 43 16.60 3.02 15.26
C GLN A 43 15.94 4.35 14.91
N LEU A 44 15.86 5.29 15.86
CA LEU A 44 15.32 6.63 15.61
C LEU A 44 16.16 7.40 14.60
N GLY A 45 17.50 7.29 14.68
CA GLY A 45 18.42 7.88 13.69
C GLY A 45 18.23 7.30 12.29
N ILE A 46 18.05 5.99 12.16
CA ILE A 46 17.76 5.31 10.89
C ILE A 46 16.41 5.78 10.33
N VAL A 47 15.36 5.80 11.16
CA VAL A 47 14.03 6.28 10.73
C VAL A 47 14.09 7.74 10.29
N ALA A 48 14.76 8.61 11.07
CA ALA A 48 14.94 10.01 10.69
C ALA A 48 15.73 10.15 9.38
N ALA A 49 16.79 9.37 9.19
CA ALA A 49 17.57 9.37 7.95
C ALA A 49 16.74 8.90 6.74
N ILE A 50 15.91 7.87 6.90
CA ILE A 50 14.98 7.42 5.85
C ILE A 50 13.97 8.52 5.52
N VAL A 51 13.37 9.16 6.52
CA VAL A 51 12.41 10.25 6.31
C VAL A 51 13.07 11.43 5.58
N VAL A 52 14.27 11.83 5.98
CA VAL A 52 15.04 12.88 5.30
C VAL A 52 15.38 12.48 3.87
N ALA A 53 15.81 11.24 3.63
CA ALA A 53 16.09 10.75 2.28
C ALA A 53 14.84 10.73 1.39
N VAL A 54 13.67 10.37 1.93
CA VAL A 54 12.39 10.43 1.23
C VAL A 54 12.00 11.88 0.91
N ILE A 55 12.13 12.79 1.87
CA ILE A 55 11.85 14.22 1.65
C ILE A 55 12.78 14.80 0.60
N ILE A 56 14.08 14.52 0.66
CA ILE A 56 15.05 14.95 -0.37
C ILE A 56 14.69 14.34 -1.72
N GLY A 57 14.33 13.04 -1.76
CA GLY A 57 13.86 12.39 -2.97
C GLY A 57 12.62 13.07 -3.58
N ILE A 58 11.67 13.48 -2.74
CA ILE A 58 10.46 14.21 -3.17
C ILE A 58 10.81 15.63 -3.63
N VAL A 59 11.68 16.35 -2.92
CA VAL A 59 12.08 17.73 -3.27
C VAL A 59 12.89 17.73 -4.57
N VAL A 60 13.81 16.77 -4.76
CA VAL A 60 14.52 16.59 -6.04
C VAL A 60 13.55 16.18 -7.15
N ALA A 61 12.55 15.36 -6.85
CA ALA A 61 11.52 14.99 -7.84
C ALA A 61 10.51 16.11 -8.15
N THR A 62 10.34 17.11 -7.28
CA THR A 62 9.38 18.21 -7.44
C THR A 62 10.01 19.55 -7.80
N GLY A 63 11.33 19.71 -7.65
CA GLY A 63 12.09 20.95 -7.90
C GLY A 63 12.56 21.18 -9.35
N GLY A 64 12.19 20.32 -10.29
CA GLY A 64 12.49 20.51 -11.73
C GLY A 64 11.37 19.91 -12.56
N GLY A 65 10.63 20.77 -13.26
CA GLY A 65 9.41 20.40 -13.96
C GLY A 65 9.56 19.18 -14.86
N SER A 66 8.91 18.08 -14.48
CA SER A 66 8.29 17.08 -15.37
C SER A 66 7.69 15.97 -14.53
N LYS A 67 6.37 15.84 -14.64
CA LYS A 67 5.56 14.77 -14.02
C LYS A 67 6.10 13.39 -14.44
N LYS A 68 6.95 12.76 -13.63
CA LYS A 68 7.28 11.33 -13.78
C LYS A 68 6.74 10.55 -12.59
N GLY A 69 5.46 10.22 -12.68
CA GLY A 69 4.81 9.24 -11.81
C GLY A 69 5.47 7.86 -11.91
N ILE A 70 5.41 7.15 -10.78
CA ILE A 70 5.87 5.78 -10.52
C ILE A 70 5.62 4.89 -11.75
N ALA A 71 6.67 4.26 -12.27
CA ALA A 71 6.58 3.34 -13.39
C ALA A 71 6.13 1.95 -12.91
N VAL A 72 4.84 1.82 -12.58
CA VAL A 72 4.16 0.53 -12.64
C VAL A 72 3.92 0.23 -14.12
N GLY A 73 4.41 -0.91 -14.61
CA GLY A 73 4.21 -1.48 -15.97
C GLY A 73 3.51 -0.62 -17.05
N LYS A 74 4.10 0.53 -17.44
CA LYS A 74 3.44 1.51 -18.32
C LYS A 74 3.07 0.98 -19.71
N LYS A 75 3.77 -0.04 -20.22
CA LYS A 75 3.51 -0.57 -21.57
C LYS A 75 2.25 -1.44 -21.65
N GLN A 76 2.00 -2.31 -20.67
CA GLN A 76 0.87 -3.24 -20.69
C GLN A 76 -0.45 -2.54 -20.34
N GLN A 77 -0.43 -1.67 -19.33
CA GLN A 77 -1.59 -0.86 -18.94
C GLN A 77 -2.00 0.08 -20.08
N SER A 78 -1.05 0.62 -20.85
CA SER A 78 -1.39 1.47 -22.00
C SER A 78 -2.17 0.72 -23.07
N ALA A 79 -1.77 -0.51 -23.42
CA ALA A 79 -2.44 -1.26 -24.50
C ALA A 79 -3.89 -1.62 -24.15
N VAL A 80 -4.12 -2.12 -22.93
CA VAL A 80 -5.49 -2.45 -22.46
C VAL A 80 -6.35 -1.20 -22.35
N VAL A 81 -5.81 -0.10 -21.82
CA VAL A 81 -6.54 1.17 -21.74
C VAL A 81 -6.89 1.69 -23.14
N THR A 82 -5.96 1.61 -24.10
CA THR A 82 -6.22 1.99 -25.49
C THR A 82 -7.30 1.11 -26.13
N GLU A 83 -7.25 -0.22 -25.94
CA GLU A 83 -8.26 -1.13 -26.49
C GLU A 83 -9.65 -0.84 -25.90
N VAL A 84 -9.76 -0.76 -24.58
CA VAL A 84 -11.05 -0.48 -23.91
C VAL A 84 -11.56 0.91 -24.31
N SER A 85 -10.70 1.93 -24.33
CA SER A 85 -11.11 3.28 -24.76
C SER A 85 -11.55 3.31 -26.21
N SER A 86 -10.95 2.51 -27.10
CA SER A 86 -11.40 2.42 -28.49
C SER A 86 -12.80 1.79 -28.61
N LEU A 87 -13.09 0.78 -27.78
CA LEU A 87 -14.35 0.04 -27.83
C LEU A 87 -15.51 0.86 -27.25
N VAL A 88 -15.34 1.46 -26.07
CA VAL A 88 -16.44 2.13 -25.35
C VAL A 88 -16.31 3.66 -25.28
N GLY A 89 -15.20 4.22 -25.72
CA GLY A 89 -14.97 5.66 -25.73
C GLY A 89 -15.99 6.41 -26.59
N GLY A 90 -16.48 7.52 -26.05
CA GLY A 90 -17.50 8.37 -26.68
C GLY A 90 -18.92 7.81 -26.62
N ILE A 91 -19.14 6.60 -26.07
CA ILE A 91 -20.47 6.06 -25.81
C ILE A 91 -20.95 6.57 -24.45
N PRO A 92 -22.20 7.06 -24.31
CA PRO A 92 -22.74 7.47 -23.01
C PRO A 92 -22.69 6.31 -22.00
N GLN A 93 -22.24 6.60 -20.78
CA GLN A 93 -22.10 5.64 -19.69
C GLN A 93 -22.68 6.24 -18.41
N ASN A 94 -23.47 5.46 -17.68
CA ASN A 94 -24.02 5.84 -16.38
C ASN A 94 -24.19 4.60 -15.49
N GLY A 95 -23.43 4.52 -14.40
CA GLY A 95 -23.46 3.37 -13.50
C GLY A 95 -23.17 2.05 -14.23
N ASP A 96 -24.16 1.16 -14.25
CA ASP A 96 -24.13 -0.15 -14.89
C ASP A 96 -24.56 -0.13 -16.38
N THR A 97 -24.79 1.06 -16.93
CA THR A 97 -25.38 1.24 -18.26
C THR A 97 -24.37 1.76 -19.28
N LEU A 98 -24.38 1.17 -20.49
CA LEU A 98 -23.60 1.58 -21.66
C LEU A 98 -24.53 1.80 -22.87
N GLY A 99 -24.56 3.01 -23.41
CA GLY A 99 -25.37 3.38 -24.58
C GLY A 99 -26.27 4.59 -24.37
N SER A 100 -26.95 5.01 -25.43
CA SER A 100 -27.87 6.16 -25.37
C SER A 100 -29.04 5.88 -24.42
N PRO A 101 -29.42 6.82 -23.52
CA PRO A 101 -30.63 6.70 -22.70
C PRO A 101 -31.92 6.59 -23.52
N SER A 102 -31.91 7.09 -24.76
CA SER A 102 -33.04 7.06 -25.69
C SER A 102 -32.99 5.88 -26.69
N ALA A 103 -32.07 4.93 -26.51
CA ALA A 103 -32.02 3.77 -27.40
C ALA A 103 -33.33 2.97 -27.35
N PRO A 104 -33.88 2.54 -28.50
CA PRO A 104 -35.18 1.87 -28.56
C PRO A 104 -35.18 0.45 -27.97
N VAL A 105 -34.00 -0.16 -27.78
CA VAL A 105 -33.85 -1.53 -27.26
C VAL A 105 -32.89 -1.51 -26.08
N THR A 106 -33.23 -2.30 -25.04
CA THR A 106 -32.36 -2.54 -23.87
C THR A 106 -31.96 -4.01 -23.79
N LEU A 107 -30.66 -4.28 -23.71
CA LEU A 107 -30.11 -5.58 -23.36
C LEU A 107 -29.75 -5.58 -21.87
N GLN A 108 -30.47 -6.38 -21.08
CA GLN A 108 -30.07 -6.66 -19.70
C GLN A 108 -29.07 -7.81 -19.71
N TYR A 109 -27.82 -7.51 -19.38
CA TYR A 109 -26.74 -8.50 -19.32
C TYR A 109 -26.51 -8.92 -17.87
N PHE A 110 -27.03 -10.10 -17.51
CA PHE A 110 -26.74 -10.72 -16.22
C PHE A 110 -25.40 -11.43 -16.28
N GLY A 111 -24.45 -11.01 -15.44
CA GLY A 111 -23.09 -11.56 -15.48
C GLY A 111 -22.39 -11.55 -14.13
N ASP A 112 -21.33 -12.37 -14.06
CA ASP A 112 -20.41 -12.46 -12.94
C ASP A 112 -18.99 -12.21 -13.46
N LEU A 113 -18.21 -11.40 -12.76
CA LEU A 113 -16.84 -11.04 -13.16
C LEU A 113 -15.86 -12.21 -13.02
N GLU A 114 -16.20 -13.23 -12.22
CA GLU A 114 -15.41 -14.45 -12.05
C GLU A 114 -15.87 -15.60 -12.96
N CYS A 115 -16.98 -15.44 -13.68
CA CYS A 115 -17.52 -16.50 -14.53
C CYS A 115 -16.76 -16.61 -15.87
N PRO A 116 -16.18 -17.79 -16.22
CA PRO A 116 -15.45 -17.97 -17.46
C PRO A 116 -16.33 -17.87 -18.71
N VAL A 117 -17.58 -18.30 -18.64
CA VAL A 117 -18.52 -18.18 -19.77
C VAL A 117 -18.96 -16.73 -19.98
N CYS A 118 -19.11 -15.95 -18.90
CA CYS A 118 -19.34 -14.51 -19.00
C CYS A 118 -18.14 -13.81 -19.67
N ARG A 119 -16.91 -14.24 -19.37
CA ARG A 119 -15.70 -13.74 -20.06
C ARG A 119 -15.74 -14.03 -21.55
N GLU A 120 -16.09 -15.26 -21.96
CA GLU A 120 -16.19 -15.63 -23.37
C GLU A 120 -17.22 -14.76 -24.11
N PHE A 121 -18.40 -14.56 -23.52
CA PHE A 121 -19.41 -13.68 -24.08
C PHE A 121 -18.92 -12.23 -24.20
N THR A 122 -18.32 -11.68 -23.14
CA THR A 122 -17.82 -10.30 -23.10
C THR A 122 -16.70 -10.05 -24.12
N LEU A 123 -15.77 -10.99 -24.27
CA LEU A 123 -14.66 -10.86 -25.22
C LEU A 123 -15.05 -11.22 -26.66
N GLY A 124 -16.07 -12.05 -26.83
CA GLY A 124 -16.61 -12.48 -28.12
C GLY A 124 -17.82 -11.64 -28.53
N ALA A 125 -19.02 -12.15 -28.27
CA ALA A 125 -20.27 -11.64 -28.83
C ALA A 125 -20.65 -10.21 -28.39
N LEU A 126 -20.22 -9.76 -27.21
CA LEU A 126 -20.58 -8.43 -26.71
C LEU A 126 -19.91 -7.30 -27.50
N ARG A 127 -18.67 -7.49 -27.97
CA ARG A 127 -17.92 -6.47 -28.72
C ARG A 127 -18.62 -6.03 -30.01
N PRO A 128 -19.01 -6.94 -30.94
CA PRO A 128 -19.73 -6.54 -32.16
C PRO A 128 -21.11 -5.95 -31.86
N LEU A 129 -21.76 -6.33 -30.74
CA LEU A 129 -22.99 -5.68 -30.30
C LEU A 129 -22.77 -4.21 -29.94
N ILE A 130 -21.67 -3.91 -29.22
CA ILE A 130 -21.28 -2.54 -28.88
C ILE A 130 -21.05 -1.72 -30.15
N GLU A 131 -20.26 -2.24 -31.08
CA GLU A 131 -19.91 -1.53 -32.33
C GLU A 131 -21.11 -1.33 -33.25
N SER A 132 -21.92 -2.38 -33.44
CA SER A 132 -22.99 -2.38 -34.44
C SER A 132 -24.30 -1.77 -33.94
N TYR A 133 -24.57 -1.78 -32.63
CA TYR A 133 -25.88 -1.38 -32.09
C TYR A 133 -25.80 -0.36 -30.98
N VAL A 134 -24.84 -0.47 -30.06
CA VAL A 134 -24.74 0.49 -28.95
C VAL A 134 -24.19 1.83 -29.43
N ARG A 135 -23.09 1.82 -30.17
CA ARG A 135 -22.45 3.04 -30.69
C ARG A 135 -23.38 3.84 -31.62
N PRO A 136 -24.18 3.23 -32.52
CA PRO A 136 -25.17 3.95 -33.32
C PRO A 136 -26.43 4.38 -32.54
N GLY A 137 -26.52 4.09 -31.23
CA GLY A 137 -27.66 4.46 -30.40
C GLY A 137 -28.91 3.59 -30.56
N ARG A 138 -28.79 2.40 -31.17
CA ARG A 138 -29.91 1.47 -31.38
C ARG A 138 -30.14 0.53 -30.20
N LEU A 139 -29.11 0.32 -29.39
CA LEU A 139 -29.12 -0.55 -28.22
C LEU A 139 -28.51 0.17 -27.01
N LYS A 140 -29.08 -0.07 -25.83
CA LYS A 140 -28.47 0.25 -24.55
C LYS A 140 -28.26 -1.04 -23.76
N ILE A 141 -27.10 -1.20 -23.16
CA ILE A 141 -26.79 -2.36 -22.32
C ILE A 141 -26.89 -1.95 -20.86
N GLU A 142 -27.58 -2.75 -20.05
CA GLU A 142 -27.63 -2.62 -18.60
C GLU A 142 -27.01 -3.88 -17.99
N TYR A 143 -25.86 -3.72 -17.34
CA TYR A 143 -25.20 -4.82 -16.65
C TYR A 143 -25.89 -5.10 -15.32
N ARG A 144 -26.22 -6.36 -15.07
CA ARG A 144 -26.81 -6.82 -13.82
C ARG A 144 -25.85 -7.81 -13.18
N SER A 145 -25.23 -7.39 -12.08
CA SER A 145 -24.34 -8.28 -11.32
C SER A 145 -25.14 -9.47 -10.81
N PHE A 146 -24.65 -10.68 -11.08
CA PHE A 146 -25.27 -11.92 -10.65
C PHE A 146 -24.20 -12.87 -10.10
N GLN A 147 -24.12 -12.95 -8.77
CA GLN A 147 -23.13 -13.72 -8.01
C GLN A 147 -23.34 -15.24 -8.17
N THR A 148 -22.98 -15.77 -9.33
CA THR A 148 -23.10 -17.19 -9.69
C THR A 148 -21.76 -17.92 -9.59
N ALA A 149 -20.66 -17.18 -9.68
CA ALA A 149 -19.29 -17.69 -9.66
C ALA A 149 -18.39 -16.97 -8.65
N THR A 150 -18.76 -15.77 -8.19
CA THR A 150 -18.02 -15.02 -7.17
C THR A 150 -17.98 -15.79 -5.83
N ARG A 151 -16.79 -15.98 -5.26
CA ARG A 151 -16.60 -16.64 -3.95
C ARG A 151 -16.46 -15.69 -2.76
#